data_AF-A0A399NUA6-F1
#
_entry.id   AF-A0A399NUA6-F1
#
_cell.length_a   1.000
_cell.length_b   1.000
_cell.length_c   1.000
_cell.angle_alpha   90.00
_cell.angle_beta   90.00
_cell.angle_gamma   90.00
#
_symmetry.space_group_name_H-M   'P 1'
#
loop_
_entity.id
_entity.type
_entity.pdbx_description
1 polymer ?
#
loop_
_entity_poly.entity_id
_entity_poly.type
_entity_poly.pdbx_seq_one_letter_code
_entity_poly.pdbx_strand_id
1 'polypeptide(L)' 'LGAAADAAARGAKATEPLVARKGRASYLGERAIGHRDPGAQSSALLLRAAAAMARDAEGAAS' A
#
# COMPACT_ATOMS: atom_id res chain seq x y z
N LEU A 1 -5.68 0.35 14.03
CA LEU A 1 -4.85 0.48 12.80
C LEU A 1 -4.86 -0.75 11.87
N GLY A 2 -5.21 -1.95 12.33
CA GLY A 2 -5.24 -3.16 11.48
C GLY A 2 -6.09 -3.03 10.20
N ALA A 3 -7.34 -2.56 10.33
CA ALA A 3 -8.22 -2.35 9.17
C ALA A 3 -7.63 -1.39 8.12
N ALA A 4 -6.90 -0.35 8.56
CA ALA A 4 -6.21 0.58 7.65
C ALA A 4 -5.03 -0.09 6.93
N ALA A 5 -4.24 -0.91 7.63
CA ALA A 5 -3.17 -1.69 7.01
C ALA A 5 -3.71 -2.67 5.96
N ASP A 6 -4.83 -3.35 6.25
CA ASP A 6 -5.45 -4.28 5.32
C ASP A 6 -6.05 -3.57 4.10
N ALA A 7 -6.71 -2.42 4.33
CA ALA A 7 -7.22 -1.59 3.25
C ALA A 7 -6.09 -1.09 2.34
N ALA A 8 -4.97 -0.65 2.90
CA ALA A 8 -3.82 -0.20 2.14
C ALA A 8 -3.16 -1.34 1.35
N ALA A 9 -3.05 -2.53 1.93
CA ALA A 9 -2.54 -3.71 1.22
C ALA A 9 -3.42 -4.09 0.02
N ARG A 10 -4.76 -4.06 0.19
CA ARG A 10 -5.71 -4.27 -0.92
C ARG A 10 -5.59 -3.16 -1.96
N GLY A 11 -5.51 -1.91 -1.53
CA GLY A 11 -5.35 -0.75 -2.40
C GLY A 11 -4.08 -0.83 -3.24
N ALA A 12 -2.95 -1.21 -2.64
CA ALA A 12 -1.69 -1.42 -3.35
C ALA A 12 -1.85 -2.50 -4.43
N LYS A 13 -2.41 -3.68 -4.11
CA LYS A 13 -2.66 -4.74 -5.11
C LYS A 13 -3.59 -4.27 -6.23
N ALA A 14 -4.63 -3.49 -5.90
CA ALA A 14 -5.58 -2.97 -6.87
C ALA A 14 -4.98 -1.96 -7.86
N THR A 15 -3.72 -1.55 -7.69
CA THR A 15 -3.02 -0.72 -8.69
C THR A 15 -2.54 -1.51 -9.90
N GLU A 16 -2.34 -2.83 -9.77
CA GLU A 16 -1.81 -3.69 -10.83
C GLU A 16 -2.59 -3.60 -12.16
N PRO A 17 -3.93 -3.63 -12.20
CA PRO A 17 -4.66 -3.53 -13.47
C PRO A 17 -4.82 -2.09 -14.00
N LEU A 18 -4.28 -1.06 -13.33
CA LEU A 18 -4.53 0.34 -13.69
C LEU A 18 -3.55 0.86 -14.74
N VAL A 19 -4.07 1.69 -15.66
CA VAL A 19 -3.20 2.57 -16.48
C VAL A 19 -2.76 3.76 -15.61
N ALA A 20 -1.45 3.88 -15.40
CA ALA A 20 -0.88 4.97 -14.63
C ALA A 20 -1.13 6.32 -15.33
N ARG A 21 -1.80 7.25 -14.64
CA ARG A 21 -2.08 8.61 -15.14
C ARG A 21 -1.15 9.69 -14.58
N LYS A 22 -0.34 9.35 -13.57
CA LYS A 22 0.57 10.27 -12.87
C LYS A 22 1.92 9.61 -12.60
N GLY A 23 2.94 10.44 -12.36
CA GLY A 23 4.30 9.99 -12.02
C GLY A 23 5.07 9.38 -13.20
N ARG A 24 6.26 8.82 -12.96
CA ARG A 24 7.11 8.25 -14.03
C ARG A 24 6.49 7.05 -14.73
N ALA A 25 5.59 6.32 -14.06
CA ALA A 25 4.91 5.17 -14.66
C ALA A 25 3.95 5.57 -15.79
N SER A 26 3.44 6.81 -15.81
CA SER A 26 2.56 7.27 -16.89
C SER A 26 3.27 7.34 -18.25
N TYR A 27 4.60 7.42 -18.27
CA TYR A 27 5.39 7.42 -19.51
C TYR A 27 5.32 6.08 -20.26
N LEU A 28 4.89 5.02 -19.57
CA LEU A 28 4.81 3.67 -20.14
C LEU A 28 3.45 3.37 -20.79
N GLY A 29 2.41 4.16 -20.49
CA GLY A 29 1.05 3.93 -20.97
C GLY A 29 0.51 2.57 -20.51
N GLU A 30 -0.07 1.81 -21.45
CA GLU A 30 -0.60 0.47 -21.17
C GLU A 30 0.46 -0.52 -20.70
N ARG A 31 1.75 -0.29 -20.99
CA ARG A 31 2.84 -1.16 -20.51
C ARG A 31 3.04 -1.10 -19.00
N ALA A 32 2.41 -0.16 -18.29
CA ALA A 32 2.40 -0.14 -16.83
C ALA A 32 1.39 -1.14 -16.22
N ILE A 33 0.42 -1.64 -17.01
CA ILE A 33 -0.55 -2.64 -16.55
C ILE A 33 0.18 -3.92 -16.15
N GLY A 34 -0.25 -4.52 -15.05
CA GLY A 34 0.38 -5.69 -14.44
C GLY A 34 1.51 -5.35 -13.48
N HIS A 35 1.80 -4.06 -13.25
CA HIS A 35 2.82 -3.63 -12.30
C HIS A 35 2.19 -2.86 -11.13
N ARG A 36 2.46 -3.35 -9.92
CA ARG A 36 2.03 -2.68 -8.69
C ARG A 36 2.73 -1.35 -8.54
N ASP A 37 1.98 -0.30 -8.20
CA ASP A 37 2.56 1.02 -7.91
C ASP A 37 3.47 0.95 -6.66
N PRO A 38 4.76 1.33 -6.78
CA PRO A 38 5.70 1.26 -5.67
C PRO A 38 5.36 2.25 -4.53
N GLY A 39 4.71 3.37 -4.83
CA GLY A 39 4.24 4.34 -3.83
C GLY A 39 3.15 3.75 -2.95
N ALA A 40 2.12 3.18 -3.57
CA ALA A 40 1.03 2.50 -2.88
C ALA A 40 1.54 1.31 -2.04
N GLN A 41 2.48 0.52 -2.57
CA GLN A 41 3.12 -0.56 -1.82
C GLN A 41 3.87 -0.04 -0.59
N SER A 42 4.60 1.07 -0.71
CA SER A 42 5.31 1.70 0.42
C SER A 42 4.34 2.19 1.50
N SER A 43 3.25 2.84 1.11
CA SER A 43 2.20 3.26 2.07
C SER A 43 1.57 2.08 2.80
N ALA A 44 1.34 0.95 2.12
CA ALA A 44 0.84 -0.26 2.76
C ALA A 44 1.82 -0.83 3.80
N LEU A 45 3.13 -0.80 3.51
CA LEU A 45 4.17 -1.22 4.46
C LEU A 45 4.23 -0.31 5.69
N LEU A 46 4.14 1.02 5.51
CA LEU A 46 4.10 1.98 6.61
C LEU A 46 2.90 1.75 7.53
N LEU A 47 1.71 1.57 6.96
CA LEU A 47 0.50 1.30 7.75
C LEU A 47 0.55 -0.06 8.45
N ARG A 48 1.15 -1.07 7.82
CA ARG A 48 1.39 -2.37 8.46
C ARG A 48 2.34 -2.24 9.66
N ALA A 49 3.44 -1.50 9.52
CA ALA A 49 4.35 -1.25 10.62
C ALA A 49 3.67 -0.47 11.77
N ALA A 50 2.92 0.57 11.45
CA ALA A 50 2.15 1.33 12.44
C ALA A 50 1.12 0.45 13.17
N ALA A 51 0.44 -0.45 12.45
CA ALA A 51 -0.51 -1.38 13.05
C ALA A 51 0.16 -2.45 13.94
N ALA A 52 1.39 -2.86 13.63
CA ALA A 52 2.16 -3.72 14.52
C ALA A 52 2.50 -2.97 15.82
N MET A 53 3.04 -1.76 15.71
CA MET A 53 3.44 -0.97 16.88
C MET A 53 2.28 -0.61 17.79
N ALA A 54 1.11 -0.29 17.24
CA ALA A 54 -0.06 -0.02 18.07
C ALA A 54 -0.52 -1.25 18.87
N ARG A 55 -0.44 -2.46 18.28
CA ARG A 55 -0.79 -3.70 19.00
C ARG A 55 0.21 -4.00 20.12
N ASP A 56 1.50 -3.80 19.87
CA ASP A 56 2.53 -4.01 20.89
C ASP A 56 2.36 -3.02 22.07
N ALA A 57 1.99 -1.77 21.77
CA ALA A 57 1.69 -0.76 22.79
C ALA A 57 0.44 -1.11 23.62
N GLU A 58 -0.61 -1.65 22.99
CA GLU A 58 -1.81 -2.15 23.69
C GLU A 58 -1.47 -3.34 24.62
N GLY A 59 -0.61 -4.26 24.16
CA GLY A 59 -0.18 -5.42 24.94
C GLY A 59 0.75 -5.09 26.11
N ALA A 60 1.58 -4.04 26.00
CA ALA A 60 2.44 -3.58 27.09
C ALA A 60 1.69 -2.79 28.18
N ALA A 61 0.47 -2.33 27.88
CA ALA A 61 -0.38 -1.57 28.79
C ALA A 61 -1.40 -2.44 29.57
N SER A 62 -1.47 -3.74 29.27
CA SER A 62 -2.31 -4.73 29.94
C SER A 62 -1.52 -5.59 30.92
#